data_AF-A0A2N3U938-F1
#
_entry.id   AF-A0A2N3U938-F1
#
_cell.length_a   1.000
_cell.length_b   1.000
_cell.length_c   1.000
_cell.angle_alpha   90.00
_cell.angle_beta   90.00
_cell.angle_gamma   90.00
#
_symmetry.space_group_name_H-M   'P 1'
#
loop_
_entity.id
_entity.type
_entity.pdbx_description
1 polymer ?
#
loop_
_entity_poly.entity_id
_entity_poly.type
_entity_poly.pdbx_seq_one_letter_code
_entity_poly.pdbx_strand_id
1 'polypeptide(L)'
;MAESRIGDQAIEFLGSYYAKHEKKSGLLLNRNVSTLQGTVADALFAYQKHDNCFFAVSLNTAASTKLARLLSSYKKRGLGRSRYLTAASVLGTAAYLCFLTGNWLALAILPAALAALVFFVHSRLCQHYMQQQLKEAVDQLKQQPGDHQWLGIQVSSLCWRGNAMANYLSKVCERKGIGLLTIGKRSRLTLRQEPRLATCRRTDFLSYYTQGESMRRELSDQFMRVA
;
A
#
# COMPACT_ATOMS: atom_id res chain seq x y z
N MET A 1 -2.93 18.77 -6.49
CA MET A 1 -3.93 18.60 -7.58
C MET A 1 -4.08 17.16 -8.08
N ALA A 2 -3.02 16.34 -8.17
CA ALA A 2 -3.17 14.93 -8.60
C ALA A 2 -3.76 14.03 -7.51
N GLU A 3 -3.37 14.22 -6.23
CA GLU A 3 -3.85 13.41 -5.11
C GLU A 3 -5.37 13.56 -4.86
N SER A 4 -5.90 14.78 -4.96
CA SER A 4 -7.34 15.04 -4.80
C SER A 4 -8.18 14.28 -5.83
N ARG A 5 -7.76 14.24 -7.10
CA ARG A 5 -8.48 13.54 -8.18
C ARG A 5 -8.51 12.02 -8.01
N ILE A 6 -7.46 11.44 -7.41
CA ILE A 6 -7.39 9.99 -7.14
C ILE A 6 -8.38 9.64 -6.03
N GLY A 7 -8.40 10.44 -4.96
CA GLY A 7 -9.35 10.32 -3.87
C GLY A 7 -10.78 10.38 -4.39
N ASP A 8 -11.12 11.40 -5.18
CA ASP A 8 -12.48 11.57 -5.74
C ASP A 8 -12.94 10.35 -6.55
N GLN A 9 -12.09 9.81 -7.43
CA GLN A 9 -12.43 8.64 -8.25
C GLN A 9 -12.56 7.36 -7.42
N ALA A 10 -11.68 7.15 -6.44
CA ALA A 10 -11.77 6.03 -5.52
C ALA A 10 -13.05 6.11 -4.69
N ILE A 11 -13.40 7.32 -4.23
CA ILE A 11 -14.60 7.59 -3.43
C ILE A 11 -15.86 7.28 -4.24
N GLU A 12 -15.96 7.78 -5.47
CA GLU A 12 -17.10 7.53 -6.37
C GLU A 12 -17.28 6.04 -6.69
N PHE A 13 -16.16 5.34 -6.95
CA PHE A 13 -16.19 3.90 -7.17
C PHE A 13 -16.64 3.12 -5.92
N LEU A 14 -16.12 3.47 -4.74
CA LEU A 14 -16.53 2.80 -3.50
C LEU A 14 -17.99 3.08 -3.15
N GLY A 15 -18.46 4.32 -3.33
CA GLY A 15 -19.85 4.69 -3.14
C GLY A 15 -20.79 3.84 -4.01
N SER A 16 -20.49 3.73 -5.31
CA SER A 16 -21.27 2.89 -6.22
C SER A 16 -21.13 1.39 -5.94
N TYR A 17 -19.95 0.92 -5.53
CA TYR A 17 -19.71 -0.48 -5.14
C TYR A 17 -20.58 -0.89 -3.95
N TYR A 18 -20.57 -0.11 -2.87
CA TYR A 18 -21.36 -0.41 -1.67
C TYR A 18 -22.85 -0.16 -1.87
N ALA A 19 -23.25 0.87 -2.62
CA ALA A 19 -24.66 1.08 -2.96
C ALA A 19 -25.25 -0.12 -3.71
N LYS A 20 -24.48 -0.73 -4.62
CA LYS A 20 -24.91 -1.90 -5.40
C LYS A 20 -24.87 -3.20 -4.60
N HIS A 21 -23.82 -3.42 -3.81
CA HIS A 21 -23.64 -4.69 -3.09
C HIS A 21 -24.50 -4.79 -1.83
N GLU A 22 -24.66 -3.70 -1.07
CA GLU A 22 -25.37 -3.73 0.22
C GLU A 22 -26.84 -3.27 0.08
N LYS A 23 -27.23 -2.64 -1.04
CA LYS A 23 -28.58 -2.09 -1.27
C LYS A 23 -29.08 -1.17 -0.12
N LYS A 24 -28.18 -0.47 0.56
CA LYS A 24 -28.51 0.39 1.70
C LYS A 24 -28.46 1.87 1.33
N SER A 25 -29.52 2.59 1.70
CA SER A 25 -29.75 4.02 1.39
C SER A 25 -29.09 4.99 2.37
N GLY A 26 -28.45 4.52 3.45
CA GLY A 26 -27.83 5.36 4.49
C GLY A 26 -26.30 5.29 4.52
N LEU A 27 -25.65 5.44 3.37
CA LEU A 27 -24.18 5.52 3.29
C LEU A 27 -23.73 6.95 3.58
N LEU A 28 -23.18 7.19 4.77
CA LEU A 28 -22.50 8.45 5.06
C LEU A 28 -21.07 8.41 4.54
N LEU A 29 -20.66 9.50 3.89
CA LEU A 29 -19.32 9.71 3.39
C LEU A 29 -18.72 10.93 4.08
N ASN A 30 -17.67 10.73 4.86
CA ASN A 30 -16.85 11.80 5.39
C ASN A 30 -15.45 11.76 4.81
N ARG A 31 -14.93 12.93 4.42
CA ARG A 31 -13.61 13.10 3.82
C ARG A 31 -12.63 13.61 4.88
N ASN A 32 -11.36 13.21 4.76
CA ASN A 32 -10.27 13.66 5.63
C ASN A 32 -10.57 13.45 7.13
N VAL A 33 -10.99 12.25 7.51
CA VAL A 33 -11.37 11.95 8.89
C VAL A 33 -10.12 11.58 9.69
N SER A 34 -9.90 12.31 10.78
CA SER A 34 -8.80 12.03 11.70
C SER A 34 -9.17 10.91 12.68
N THR A 35 -8.22 10.03 12.91
CA THR A 35 -8.25 9.07 14.01
C THR A 35 -7.84 9.76 15.31
N LEU A 36 -8.24 9.21 16.45
CA LEU A 36 -7.80 9.68 17.77
C LEU A 36 -6.26 9.60 17.95
N GLN A 37 -5.58 8.79 17.14
CA GLN A 37 -4.13 8.64 17.11
C GLN A 37 -3.42 9.67 16.19
N GLY A 38 -4.16 10.61 15.60
CA GLY A 38 -3.60 11.69 14.77
C GLY A 38 -3.33 11.31 13.31
N THR A 39 -3.72 10.11 12.87
CA THR A 39 -3.63 9.73 11.45
C THR A 39 -4.91 10.11 10.70
N VAL A 40 -4.80 10.50 9.42
CA VAL A 40 -5.94 10.98 8.62
C VAL A 40 -6.28 9.99 7.51
N ALA A 41 -7.50 9.47 7.53
CA ALA A 41 -8.06 8.70 6.42
C ALA A 41 -8.66 9.65 5.37
N ASP A 42 -8.35 9.42 4.10
CA ASP A 42 -8.81 10.32 3.02
C ASP A 42 -10.33 10.27 2.86
N ALA A 43 -10.92 9.09 3.04
CA ALA A 43 -12.36 8.95 3.18
C ALA A 43 -12.72 7.84 4.16
N LEU A 44 -13.83 8.05 4.85
CA LEU A 44 -14.48 7.09 5.72
C LEU A 44 -15.94 6.98 5.28
N PHE A 45 -16.34 5.78 4.90
CA PHE A 45 -17.76 5.48 4.66
C PHE A 45 -18.31 4.76 5.87
N ALA A 46 -19.53 5.11 6.28
CA ALA A 46 -20.20 4.45 7.37
C ALA A 46 -21.66 4.19 7.02
N TYR A 47 -22.18 3.04 7.44
CA TYR A 47 -23.62 2.75 7.36
C TYR A 47 -24.05 1.87 8.52
N GLN A 48 -25.35 1.87 8.83
CA GLN A 48 -25.90 1.03 9.90
C GLN A 48 -26.31 -0.35 9.36
N LYS A 49 -25.79 -1.42 9.99
CA LYS A 49 -26.10 -2.80 9.60
C LYS A 49 -27.40 -3.30 10.24
N HIS A 50 -27.49 -3.20 11.56
CA HIS A 50 -28.61 -3.56 12.42
C HIS A 50 -28.68 -2.56 13.59
N ASP A 51 -29.66 -2.67 14.47
CA ASP A 51 -29.78 -1.83 15.67
C ASP A 51 -28.43 -1.72 16.41
N ASN A 52 -27.94 -0.50 16.51
CA ASN A 52 -26.68 -0.14 17.17
C ASN A 52 -25.38 -0.80 16.61
N CYS A 53 -25.45 -1.45 15.44
CA CYS A 53 -24.29 -2.05 14.76
C CYS A 53 -23.91 -1.20 13.54
N PHE A 54 -22.77 -0.52 13.63
CA PHE A 54 -22.24 0.31 12.55
C PHE A 54 -21.17 -0.43 11.76
N PHE A 55 -21.15 -0.18 10.45
CA PHE A 55 -20.15 -0.69 9.53
C PHE A 55 -19.32 0.47 9.02
N ALA A 56 -18.00 0.41 9.17
CA ALA A 56 -17.08 1.46 8.77
C ALA A 56 -16.11 0.95 7.68
N VAL A 57 -15.92 1.76 6.65
CA VAL A 57 -15.01 1.48 5.54
C VAL A 57 -14.01 2.61 5.43
N SER A 58 -12.73 2.31 5.66
CA SER A 58 -11.66 3.29 5.52
C SER A 58 -11.02 3.21 4.13
N LEU A 59 -10.81 4.37 3.51
CA LEU A 59 -10.06 4.50 2.26
C LEU A 59 -8.82 5.35 2.51
N ASN A 60 -7.67 4.83 2.06
CA ASN A 60 -6.41 5.55 2.06
C ASN A 60 -5.81 5.59 0.65
N THR A 61 -5.46 6.80 0.24
CA THR A 61 -4.78 7.18 -1.00
C THR A 61 -3.51 8.01 -0.72
N ALA A 62 -3.27 8.49 0.49
CA ALA A 62 -2.06 9.22 0.87
C ALA A 62 -0.76 8.44 0.55
N ALA A 63 -0.75 7.12 0.75
CA ALA A 63 0.41 6.28 0.40
C ALA A 63 0.57 6.02 -1.12
N SER A 64 -0.42 6.41 -1.93
CA SER A 64 -0.51 6.13 -3.37
C SER A 64 0.71 6.60 -4.15
N THR A 65 1.13 7.86 -3.95
CA THR A 65 2.22 8.46 -4.73
C THR A 65 3.57 7.80 -4.43
N LYS A 66 3.84 7.49 -3.15
CA LYS A 66 5.03 6.76 -2.71
C LYS A 66 5.04 5.34 -3.29
N LEU A 67 3.94 4.59 -3.16
CA LEU A 67 3.82 3.23 -3.68
C LEU A 67 3.93 3.19 -5.21
N ALA A 68 3.25 4.09 -5.92
CA ALA A 68 3.32 4.20 -7.37
C ALA A 68 4.74 4.52 -7.85
N ARG A 69 5.46 5.39 -7.15
CA ARG A 69 6.86 5.71 -7.45
C ARG A 69 7.76 4.48 -7.26
N LEU A 70 7.59 3.72 -6.18
CA LEU A 70 8.35 2.50 -5.93
C LEU A 70 8.10 1.44 -7.01
N LEU A 71 6.83 1.18 -7.32
CA LEU A 71 6.44 0.19 -8.33
C LEU A 71 6.92 0.57 -9.74
N SER A 72 6.79 1.85 -10.11
CA SER A 72 7.23 2.34 -11.42
C SER A 72 8.75 2.40 -11.54
N SER A 73 9.46 2.78 -10.47
CA SER A 73 10.92 2.76 -10.42
C SER A 73 11.45 1.33 -10.60
N TYR A 74 10.88 0.37 -9.87
CA TYR A 74 11.24 -1.04 -10.01
C TYR A 74 10.97 -1.55 -11.42
N LYS A 75 9.83 -1.22 -12.03
CA LYS A 75 9.51 -1.66 -13.40
C LYS A 75 10.49 -1.11 -14.44
N LYS A 76 10.96 0.14 -14.27
CA LYS A 76 11.86 0.80 -15.23
C LYS A 76 13.34 0.46 -15.01
N ARG A 77 13.78 0.41 -13.76
CA ARG A 77 15.21 0.33 -13.38
C ARG A 77 15.58 -0.97 -12.66
N GLY A 78 14.61 -1.83 -12.35
CA GLY A 78 14.80 -2.99 -11.48
C GLY A 78 15.32 -2.56 -10.10
N LEU A 79 16.27 -3.32 -9.58
CA LEU A 79 16.96 -3.03 -8.30
C LEU A 79 18.09 -1.99 -8.43
N GLY A 80 18.18 -1.26 -9.55
CA GLY A 80 19.12 -0.16 -9.75
C GLY A 80 20.53 -0.59 -10.22
N ARG A 81 21.31 0.40 -10.68
CA ARG A 81 22.68 0.26 -11.20
C ARG A 81 23.76 0.26 -10.11
N SER A 82 23.44 0.72 -8.89
CA SER A 82 24.36 0.78 -7.75
C SER A 82 24.99 -0.57 -7.41
N ARG A 83 24.29 -1.67 -7.69
CA ARG A 83 24.78 -3.04 -7.48
C ARG A 83 25.99 -3.39 -8.35
N TYR A 84 26.04 -2.88 -9.57
CA TYR A 84 27.19 -3.08 -10.45
C TYR A 84 28.35 -2.17 -10.07
N LEU A 85 28.06 -0.94 -9.62
CA LEU A 85 29.09 -0.01 -9.14
C LEU A 85 29.77 -0.53 -7.87
N THR A 86 28.99 -1.05 -6.92
CA THR A 86 29.53 -1.64 -5.68
C THR A 86 30.29 -2.93 -5.95
N ALA A 87 29.81 -3.78 -6.86
CA ALA A 87 30.56 -4.96 -7.28
C ALA A 87 31.87 -4.58 -8.01
N ALA A 88 31.84 -3.57 -8.88
CA ALA A 88 33.03 -3.10 -9.59
C ALA A 88 34.05 -2.44 -8.65
N SER A 89 33.61 -1.66 -7.66
CA SER A 89 34.50 -1.09 -6.66
C SER A 89 35.16 -2.16 -5.79
N VAL A 90 34.40 -3.19 -5.40
CA VAL A 90 34.95 -4.34 -4.66
C VAL A 90 35.93 -5.13 -5.53
N LEU A 91 35.61 -5.35 -6.81
CA LEU A 91 36.51 -6.02 -7.74
C LEU A 91 37.83 -5.25 -7.89
N GLY A 92 37.77 -3.94 -8.12
CA GLY A 92 38.96 -3.11 -8.29
C GLY A 92 39.82 -3.04 -7.03
N THR A 93 39.20 -2.87 -5.86
CA THR A 93 39.92 -2.83 -4.58
C THR A 93 40.52 -4.18 -4.21
N ALA A 94 39.78 -5.29 -4.38
CA ALA A 94 40.30 -6.63 -4.13
C ALA A 94 41.42 -7.02 -5.11
N ALA A 95 41.30 -6.66 -6.39
CA ALA A 95 42.35 -6.89 -7.38
C ALA A 95 43.61 -6.08 -7.06
N TYR A 96 43.47 -4.82 -6.65
CA TYR A 96 44.59 -3.99 -6.24
C TYR A 96 45.31 -4.56 -5.01
N LEU A 97 44.57 -5.02 -4.00
CA LEU A 97 45.16 -5.67 -2.82
C LEU A 97 45.87 -6.97 -3.17
N CYS A 98 45.27 -7.81 -4.03
CA CYS A 98 45.91 -9.05 -4.47
C CYS A 98 47.17 -8.78 -5.30
N PHE A 99 47.19 -7.71 -6.09
CA PHE A 99 48.37 -7.30 -6.87
C PHE A 99 49.55 -6.99 -5.95
N LEU A 100 49.32 -6.29 -4.84
CA LEU A 100 50.35 -5.99 -3.84
C LEU A 100 50.93 -7.26 -3.18
N THR A 101 50.13 -8.32 -3.06
CA THR A 101 50.58 -9.60 -2.47
C THR A 101 51.36 -10.52 -3.42
N GLY A 102 51.48 -10.16 -4.71
CA GLY A 102 52.29 -10.89 -5.69
C GLY A 102 51.78 -12.28 -6.08
N ASN A 103 50.60 -12.69 -5.64
CA ASN A 103 50.09 -14.05 -5.81
C ASN A 103 49.12 -14.15 -7.01
N TRP A 104 49.63 -14.58 -8.16
CA TRP A 104 48.93 -14.54 -9.46
C TRP A 104 47.65 -15.39 -9.53
N LEU A 105 47.57 -16.52 -8.81
CA LEU A 105 46.36 -17.34 -8.75
C LEU A 105 45.27 -16.69 -7.89
N ALA A 106 45.66 -16.03 -6.80
CA ALA A 106 44.74 -15.27 -5.96
C ALA A 106 44.24 -13.99 -6.67
N LEU A 107 45.05 -13.42 -7.56
CA LEU A 107 44.79 -12.18 -8.29
C LEU A 107 43.52 -12.22 -9.16
N ALA A 108 43.17 -13.37 -9.72
CA ALA A 108 42.02 -13.49 -10.61
C ALA A 108 40.77 -14.06 -9.91
N ILE A 109 40.94 -15.12 -9.12
CA ILE A 109 39.81 -15.89 -8.58
C ILE A 109 39.16 -15.17 -7.39
N LEU A 110 39.98 -14.61 -6.50
CA LEU A 110 39.52 -14.08 -5.22
C LEU A 110 38.73 -12.77 -5.38
N PRO A 111 39.18 -11.79 -6.20
CA PRO A 111 38.40 -10.59 -6.49
C PRO A 111 37.10 -10.87 -7.23
N ALA A 112 37.11 -11.82 -8.18
CA ALA A 112 35.92 -12.19 -8.93
C ALA A 112 34.87 -12.86 -8.02
N ALA A 113 35.28 -13.79 -7.16
CA ALA A 113 34.40 -14.46 -6.20
C ALA A 113 33.81 -13.46 -5.19
N LEU A 114 34.63 -12.55 -4.64
CA LEU A 114 34.17 -11.50 -3.73
C LEU A 114 33.19 -10.54 -4.41
N ALA A 115 33.49 -10.09 -5.63
CA ALA A 115 32.61 -9.21 -6.38
C ALA A 115 31.25 -9.87 -6.69
N ALA A 116 31.26 -11.15 -7.07
CA ALA A 116 30.03 -11.92 -7.28
C ALA A 116 29.22 -12.03 -5.97
N LEU A 117 29.87 -12.39 -4.86
CA LEU A 117 29.21 -12.51 -3.56
C LEU A 117 28.59 -11.17 -3.13
N VAL A 118 29.34 -10.07 -3.23
CA VAL A 118 28.84 -8.73 -2.93
C VAL A 118 27.67 -8.35 -3.84
N PHE A 119 27.74 -8.65 -5.13
CA PHE A 119 26.64 -8.40 -6.06
C PHE A 119 25.35 -9.14 -5.65
N PHE A 120 25.47 -10.41 -5.26
CA PHE A 120 24.33 -11.21 -4.78
C PHE A 120 23.76 -10.67 -3.47
N VAL A 121 24.61 -10.40 -2.48
CA VAL A 121 24.20 -9.87 -1.16
C VAL A 121 23.56 -8.50 -1.32
N HIS A 122 24.17 -7.58 -2.07
CA HIS A 122 23.62 -6.26 -2.32
C HIS A 122 22.30 -6.32 -3.10
N SER A 123 22.16 -7.24 -4.06
CA SER A 123 20.90 -7.47 -4.77
C SER A 123 19.79 -7.92 -3.82
N ARG A 124 20.08 -8.87 -2.93
CA ARG A 124 19.13 -9.36 -1.93
C ARG A 124 18.74 -8.26 -0.93
N LEU A 125 19.71 -7.48 -0.46
CA LEU A 125 19.46 -6.35 0.45
C LEU A 125 18.57 -5.29 -0.20
N CYS A 126 18.85 -4.87 -1.44
CA CYS A 126 17.99 -3.93 -2.15
C CYS A 126 16.57 -4.47 -2.32
N GLN A 127 16.43 -5.75 -2.65
CA GLN A 127 15.12 -6.38 -2.79
C GLN A 127 14.36 -6.38 -1.47
N HIS A 128 15.03 -6.77 -0.39
CA HIS A 128 14.44 -6.82 0.95
C HIS A 128 14.02 -5.43 1.43
N TYR A 129 14.88 -4.42 1.22
CA TYR A 129 14.59 -3.03 1.55
C TYR A 129 13.34 -2.51 0.84
N MET A 130 13.20 -2.76 -0.48
CA MET A 130 11.98 -2.36 -1.20
C MET A 130 10.74 -3.10 -0.70
N GLN A 131 10.84 -4.40 -0.41
CA GLN A 131 9.75 -5.18 0.17
C GLN A 131 9.34 -4.65 1.55
N GLN A 132 10.32 -4.24 2.37
CA GLN A 132 10.08 -3.65 3.67
C GLN A 132 9.36 -2.30 3.55
N GLN A 133 9.79 -1.43 2.64
CA GLN A 133 9.10 -0.16 2.39
C GLN A 133 7.65 -0.33 1.94
N LEU A 134 7.38 -1.33 1.08
CA LEU A 134 6.00 -1.67 0.69
C LEU A 134 5.20 -2.17 1.89
N LYS A 135 5.79 -3.04 2.70
CA LYS A 135 5.15 -3.59 3.90
C LYS A 135 4.82 -2.50 4.90
N GLU A 136 5.77 -1.61 5.20
CA GLU A 136 5.64 -0.47 6.11
C GLU A 136 4.52 0.48 5.65
N ALA A 137 4.46 0.79 4.35
CA ALA A 137 3.38 1.63 3.81
C ALA A 137 2.00 0.97 4.01
N VAL A 138 1.90 -0.36 3.91
CA VAL A 138 0.65 -1.09 4.20
C VAL A 138 0.43 -1.25 5.71
N ASP A 139 1.48 -1.28 6.54
CA ASP A 139 1.34 -1.29 8.01
C ASP A 139 0.81 0.03 8.54
N GLN A 140 1.18 1.16 7.93
CA GLN A 140 0.62 2.48 8.25
C GLN A 140 -0.92 2.52 8.06
N LEU A 141 -1.47 1.76 7.11
CA LEU A 141 -2.91 1.66 6.90
C LEU A 141 -3.66 1.03 8.07
N LYS A 142 -3.00 0.18 8.87
CA LYS A 142 -3.63 -0.42 10.05
C LYS A 142 -3.96 0.60 11.14
N GLN A 143 -3.33 1.78 11.09
CA GLN A 143 -3.63 2.88 12.01
C GLN A 143 -4.99 3.52 11.71
N GLN A 144 -5.64 3.14 10.60
CA GLN A 144 -6.96 3.60 10.16
C GLN A 144 -7.95 2.42 10.14
N PRO A 145 -8.37 1.95 11.33
CA PRO A 145 -9.12 0.70 11.45
C PRO A 145 -10.54 0.86 10.91
N GLY A 146 -11.04 -0.16 10.22
CA GLY A 146 -12.39 -0.22 9.67
C GLY A 146 -12.76 -1.67 9.35
N ASP A 147 -14.05 -1.98 9.23
CA ASP A 147 -14.53 -3.31 8.85
C ASP A 147 -14.00 -3.73 7.48
N HIS A 148 -13.98 -2.79 6.54
CA HIS A 148 -13.26 -2.91 5.28
C HIS A 148 -12.23 -1.80 5.15
N GLN A 149 -11.00 -2.19 4.81
CA GLN A 149 -9.91 -1.24 4.56
C GLN A 149 -9.54 -1.27 3.09
N TRP A 150 -9.47 -0.09 2.47
CA TRP A 150 -9.13 0.06 1.06
C TRP A 150 -7.86 0.89 0.87
N LEU A 151 -6.99 0.37 0.00
CA LEU A 151 -5.81 1.07 -0.48
C LEU A 151 -6.01 1.46 -1.95
N GLY A 152 -6.09 2.76 -2.22
CA GLY A 152 -6.10 3.31 -3.57
C GLY A 152 -4.69 3.66 -4.04
N ILE A 153 -4.26 3.10 -5.18
CA ILE A 153 -2.96 3.40 -5.78
C ILE A 153 -3.13 3.89 -7.22
N GLN A 154 -2.57 5.05 -7.53
CA GLN A 154 -2.55 5.58 -8.88
C GLN A 154 -1.38 5.00 -9.65
N VAL A 155 -1.63 3.96 -10.43
CA VAL A 155 -0.61 3.27 -11.18
C VAL A 155 -1.16 2.76 -12.51
N SER A 156 -0.35 2.86 -13.56
CA SER A 156 -0.72 2.28 -14.86
C SER A 156 -0.80 0.76 -14.76
N SER A 157 -1.79 0.15 -15.41
CA SER A 157 -1.92 -1.32 -15.50
C SER A 157 -0.66 -1.99 -16.03
N LEU A 158 0.10 -1.32 -16.91
CA LEU A 158 1.39 -1.78 -17.44
C LEU A 158 2.49 -1.87 -16.36
N CYS A 159 2.44 -1.01 -15.34
CA CYS A 159 3.39 -1.08 -14.23
C CYS A 159 3.11 -2.27 -13.31
N TRP A 160 1.88 -2.79 -13.33
CA TRP A 160 1.47 -3.97 -12.57
C TRP A 160 1.84 -5.28 -13.29
N ARG A 161 1.71 -5.32 -14.62
CA ARG A 161 1.94 -6.53 -15.42
C ARG A 161 3.41 -6.99 -15.34
N GLY A 162 3.64 -8.22 -14.86
CA GLY A 162 4.97 -8.81 -14.73
C GLY A 162 5.88 -8.09 -13.74
N ASN A 163 5.32 -7.44 -12.72
CA ASN A 163 6.08 -6.75 -11.68
C ASN A 163 6.06 -7.57 -10.38
N ALA A 164 7.20 -8.14 -10.02
CA ALA A 164 7.33 -8.94 -8.79
C ALA A 164 6.99 -8.15 -7.52
N MET A 165 7.28 -6.85 -7.49
CA MET A 165 6.96 -5.99 -6.35
C MET A 165 5.47 -5.67 -6.26
N ALA A 166 4.79 -5.54 -7.40
CA ALA A 166 3.34 -5.38 -7.42
C ALA A 166 2.63 -6.65 -6.93
N ASN A 167 3.11 -7.83 -7.35
CA ASN A 167 2.61 -9.12 -6.87
C ASN A 167 2.86 -9.30 -5.36
N TYR A 168 4.04 -8.88 -4.87
CA TYR A 168 4.34 -8.88 -3.45
C TYR A 168 3.39 -7.96 -2.68
N LEU A 169 3.13 -6.75 -3.18
CA LEU A 169 2.18 -5.82 -2.57
C LEU A 169 0.76 -6.42 -2.51
N SER A 170 0.26 -7.01 -3.61
CA SER A 170 -1.01 -7.74 -3.61
C SER A 170 -1.07 -8.81 -2.52
N LYS A 171 -0.03 -9.64 -2.39
CA LYS A 171 0.03 -10.69 -1.36
C LYS A 171 0.06 -10.10 0.05
N VAL A 172 0.74 -8.98 0.27
CA VAL A 172 0.76 -8.32 1.58
C VAL A 172 -0.62 -7.76 1.93
N CYS A 173 -1.29 -7.12 0.97
CA CYS A 173 -2.66 -6.62 1.17
C CYS A 173 -3.64 -7.78 1.42
N GLU A 174 -3.57 -8.85 0.64
CA GLU A 174 -4.41 -10.04 0.79
C GLU A 174 -4.25 -10.71 2.17
N ARG A 175 -3.00 -10.92 2.61
CA ARG A 175 -2.70 -11.48 3.95
C ARG A 175 -3.25 -10.61 5.08
N LYS A 176 -3.35 -9.30 4.85
CA LYS A 176 -3.85 -8.33 5.83
C LYS A 176 -5.36 -8.08 5.69
N GLY A 177 -6.02 -8.66 4.70
CA GLY A 177 -7.45 -8.40 4.43
C GLY A 177 -7.73 -7.01 3.86
N ILE A 178 -6.73 -6.31 3.34
CA ILE A 178 -6.88 -4.95 2.79
C ILE A 178 -7.25 -5.05 1.31
N GLY A 179 -8.35 -4.39 0.94
CA GLY A 179 -8.79 -4.24 -0.43
C GLY A 179 -7.85 -3.34 -1.22
N LEU A 180 -7.63 -3.66 -2.49
CA LEU A 180 -6.67 -2.96 -3.35
C LEU A 180 -7.35 -2.44 -4.61
N LEU A 181 -7.32 -1.12 -4.77
CA LEU A 181 -7.81 -0.41 -5.94
C LEU A 181 -6.64 0.20 -6.70
N THR A 182 -6.60 -0.01 -8.02
CA THR A 182 -5.63 0.70 -8.87
C THR A 182 -6.33 1.63 -9.84
N ILE A 183 -5.88 2.88 -9.86
CA ILE A 183 -6.41 3.95 -10.71
C ILE A 183 -5.41 4.25 -11.81
N GLY A 184 -5.79 3.97 -13.05
CA GLY A 184 -4.98 4.26 -14.23
C GLY A 184 -4.97 5.75 -14.60
N LYS A 185 -4.03 6.14 -15.47
CA LYS A 185 -3.91 7.53 -15.96
C LYS A 185 -5.13 8.04 -16.74
N ARG A 186 -5.94 7.14 -17.32
CA ARG A 186 -7.20 7.46 -18.02
C ARG A 186 -8.43 7.26 -17.13
N SER A 187 -8.27 7.41 -15.81
CA SER A 187 -9.33 7.18 -14.82
C SER A 187 -9.93 5.77 -14.83
N ARG A 188 -9.27 4.81 -15.50
CA ARG A 188 -9.72 3.41 -15.51
C ARG A 188 -9.38 2.80 -14.16
N LEU A 189 -10.40 2.60 -13.35
CA LEU A 189 -10.33 1.87 -12.10
C LEU A 189 -10.31 0.37 -12.37
N THR A 190 -9.42 -0.33 -11.68
CA THR A 190 -9.46 -1.79 -11.64
C THR A 190 -9.37 -2.25 -10.20
N LEU A 191 -10.41 -2.94 -9.75
CA LEU A 191 -10.42 -3.69 -8.52
C LEU A 191 -9.43 -4.86 -8.65
N ARG A 192 -8.45 -4.93 -7.75
CA ARG A 192 -7.43 -5.98 -7.75
C ARG A 192 -7.68 -7.03 -6.69
N GLN A 193 -8.13 -6.60 -5.53
CA GLN A 193 -8.36 -7.46 -4.37
C GLN A 193 -9.52 -6.88 -3.58
N GLU A 194 -10.47 -7.73 -3.21
CA GLU A 194 -11.54 -7.37 -2.28
C GLU A 194 -11.04 -7.41 -0.84
N PRO A 195 -11.51 -6.48 0.02
CA PRO A 195 -11.19 -6.49 1.44
C PRO A 195 -11.82 -7.71 2.11
N ARG A 196 -11.24 -8.09 3.24
CA ARG A 196 -11.85 -9.07 4.16
C ARG A 196 -12.37 -8.32 5.38
N LEU A 197 -13.47 -8.81 5.94
CA LEU A 197 -14.05 -8.27 7.17
C LEU A 197 -13.02 -8.33 8.30
N ALA A 198 -12.69 -7.18 8.85
CA ALA A 198 -11.85 -7.06 10.04
C ALA A 198 -12.70 -7.27 11.30
N THR A 199 -12.20 -8.05 12.26
CA THR A 199 -12.84 -8.20 13.57
C THR A 199 -12.43 -7.05 14.49
N CYS A 200 -13.40 -6.29 14.99
CA CYS A 200 -13.11 -5.25 15.98
C CYS A 200 -13.13 -5.81 17.41
N ARG A 201 -12.20 -5.37 18.26
CA ARG A 201 -12.21 -5.67 19.71
C ARG A 201 -13.17 -4.77 20.48
N ARG A 202 -13.31 -3.52 20.04
CA ARG A 202 -14.35 -2.59 20.52
C ARG A 202 -15.52 -2.78 19.58
N THR A 203 -16.74 -2.86 20.09
CA THR A 203 -17.96 -3.18 19.34
C THR A 203 -18.15 -2.48 17.97
N ASP A 204 -17.49 -1.34 17.72
CA ASP A 204 -17.53 -0.60 16.46
C ASP A 204 -16.18 0.14 16.16
N PHE A 205 -15.80 0.17 14.89
CA PHE A 205 -14.62 0.87 14.37
C PHE A 205 -14.74 2.40 14.33
N LEU A 206 -15.95 2.99 14.32
CA LEU A 206 -16.13 4.44 14.40
C LEU A 206 -15.57 5.03 15.70
N SER A 207 -15.39 4.21 16.75
CA SER A 207 -14.84 4.64 18.03
C SER A 207 -13.37 5.10 17.95
N TYR A 208 -12.66 4.75 16.88
CA TYR A 208 -11.28 5.16 16.67
C TYR A 208 -11.16 6.52 15.96
N TYR A 209 -12.26 7.09 15.49
CA TYR A 209 -12.29 8.33 14.72
C TYR A 209 -12.85 9.49 15.57
N THR A 210 -12.28 10.68 15.40
CA THR A 210 -12.71 11.89 16.12
C THR A 210 -14.15 12.26 15.80
N GLN A 211 -14.59 12.03 14.57
CA GLN A 211 -15.95 12.27 14.11
C GLN A 211 -16.89 11.07 14.35
N GLY A 212 -16.42 10.04 15.07
CA GLY A 212 -17.15 8.80 15.33
C GLY A 212 -18.55 9.02 15.91
N GLU A 213 -18.65 9.84 16.97
CA GLU A 213 -19.94 10.11 17.63
C GLU A 213 -20.91 10.90 16.75
N SER A 214 -20.42 11.89 16.00
CA SER A 214 -21.25 12.65 15.06
C SER A 214 -21.86 11.74 14.00
N MET A 215 -21.05 10.84 13.42
CA MET A 215 -21.52 9.88 12.42
C MET A 215 -22.53 8.90 12.99
N ARG A 216 -22.36 8.43 14.24
CA ARG A 216 -23.35 7.54 14.86
C ARG A 216 -24.70 8.21 15.04
N ARG A 217 -24.72 9.48 15.49
CA ARG A 217 -25.97 10.24 15.65
C ARG A 217 -26.68 10.41 14.31
N GLU A 218 -25.94 10.84 13.28
CA GLU A 218 -26.50 11.05 11.94
C GLU A 218 -27.02 9.74 11.31
N LEU A 219 -26.32 8.62 11.48
CA LEU A 219 -26.79 7.30 11.02
C LEU A 219 -28.05 6.86 11.76
N SER A 220 -28.10 7.06 13.08
CA SER A 220 -29.25 6.70 13.89
C SER A 220 -30.49 7.54 13.53
N ASP A 221 -30.29 8.85 13.30
CA ASP A 221 -31.35 9.77 12.88
C ASP A 221 -31.89 9.44 11.48
N GLN A 222 -31.02 9.03 10.54
CA GLN A 222 -31.45 8.58 9.21
C GLN A 222 -32.26 7.29 9.28
N PHE A 223 -31.86 6.33 10.11
CA PHE A 223 -32.59 5.08 10.27
C PHE A 223 -34.01 5.31 10.81
N MET A 224 -34.17 6.21 11.79
CA MET A 224 -35.47 6.58 12.37
C MET A 224 -36.42 7.31 11.41
N ARG A 225 -35.93 7.88 10.30
CA ARG A 225 -36.75 8.57 9.29
C ARG A 225 -37.25 7.67 8.17
N VAL A 226 -36.70 6.46 8.04
CA VAL A 226 -36.99 5.51 6.94
C VAL A 226 -37.84 4.32 7.43
N ALA A 227 -38.00 4.15 8.74
CA ALA A 227 -38.94 3.21 9.37
C ALA A 227 -40.32 3.86 9.53
#